data_AF-A0A944SJ81-F1
#
_entry.id   AF-A0A944SJ81-F1
#
_cell.length_a   1.000
_cell.length_b   1.000
_cell.length_c   1.000
_cell.angle_alpha   90.00
_cell.angle_beta   90.00
_cell.angle_gamma   90.00
#
_symmetry.space_group_name_H-M   'P 1'
#
loop_
_entity.id
_entity.type
_entity.pdbx_description
1 polymer ?
#
loop_
_entity_poly.entity_id
_entity_poly.type
_entity_poly.pdbx_seq_one_letter_code
_entity_poly.pdbx_strand_id
1 'polypeptide(L)'
;AGAIGGLYKENASISGAEMGCQGEVGVACSMAAAGLAAALGATNRQIENAAEIGMEHNLGLTCDPVGGLVQIPCIERNAMGAVKAINAASIALEGDGSHVVPLDTVIETMRQTGNDMQSKYKETSRGGLAVNLVDC
;
A
#
# COMPACT_ATOMS: atom_id res chain seq x y z
N ALA A 1 12.39 -4.56 3.62
CA ALA A 1 11.12 -4.45 4.37
C ALA A 1 11.16 -3.38 5.45
N GLY A 2 11.88 -3.56 6.57
CA GLY A 2 11.84 -2.63 7.71
C GLY A 2 12.18 -1.17 7.37
N ALA A 3 13.21 -0.93 6.55
CA ALA A 3 13.59 0.42 6.11
C ALA A 3 12.46 1.13 5.34
N ILE A 4 11.82 0.44 4.39
CA ILE A 4 10.70 0.97 3.61
C ILE A 4 9.51 1.31 4.51
N GLY A 5 9.17 0.43 5.48
CA GLY A 5 8.14 0.72 6.47
C GLY A 5 8.48 1.96 7.32
N GLY A 6 9.77 2.15 7.63
CA GLY A 6 10.27 3.36 8.29
C GLY A 6 10.04 4.62 7.47
N LEU A 7 10.28 4.60 6.16
CA LEU A 7 10.06 5.75 5.27
C LEU A 7 8.59 6.19 5.26
N TYR A 8 7.65 5.25 5.17
CA TYR A 8 6.22 5.55 5.21
C TYR A 8 5.78 6.08 6.58
N LYS A 9 6.28 5.48 7.66
CA LYS A 9 5.94 5.90 9.02
C LYS A 9 6.45 7.31 9.33
N GLU A 10 7.66 7.65 8.89
CA GLU A 10 8.29 8.94 9.16
C GLU A 10 7.62 10.08 8.37
N ASN A 11 7.33 9.84 7.09
CA ASN A 11 6.87 10.88 6.17
C ASN A 11 5.35 10.90 5.96
N ALA A 12 4.62 9.91 6.47
CA ALA A 12 3.17 9.81 6.36
C ALA A 12 2.59 9.08 7.59
N SER A 13 1.91 7.95 7.39
CA SER A 13 1.46 7.06 8.46
C SER A 13 1.22 5.66 7.90
N ILE A 14 1.26 4.67 8.79
CA ILE A 14 0.98 3.25 8.49
C ILE A 14 -0.38 2.80 9.06
N SER A 15 -1.21 3.74 9.52
CA SER A 15 -2.49 3.48 10.18
C SER A 15 -3.66 3.55 9.19
N GLY A 16 -4.52 2.53 9.17
CA GLY A 16 -5.77 2.53 8.41
C GLY A 16 -6.73 3.63 8.84
N ALA A 17 -6.73 3.97 10.12
CA ALA A 17 -7.52 5.06 10.68
C ALA A 17 -7.07 6.46 10.21
N GLU A 18 -5.82 6.62 9.79
CA GLU A 18 -5.28 7.92 9.36
C GLU A 18 -5.19 8.03 7.84
N MET A 19 -4.75 6.97 7.16
CA MET A 19 -4.43 7.01 5.72
C MET A 19 -5.31 6.09 4.87
N GLY A 20 -6.24 5.35 5.48
CA GLY A 20 -6.93 4.26 4.80
C GLY A 20 -6.03 3.04 4.59
N CYS A 21 -6.54 2.04 3.87
CA CYS A 21 -5.87 0.74 3.73
C CYS A 21 -4.59 0.80 2.88
N GLN A 22 -4.37 1.91 2.15
CA GLN A 22 -3.08 2.20 1.54
C GLN A 22 -1.94 2.30 2.59
N GLY A 23 -2.24 2.80 3.80
CA GLY A 23 -1.30 2.86 4.91
C GLY A 23 -0.99 1.50 5.53
N GLU A 24 -1.81 0.48 5.26
CA GLU A 24 -1.69 -0.86 5.85
C GLU A 24 -1.26 -1.87 4.79
N VAL A 25 -2.22 -2.29 3.94
CA VAL A 25 -1.98 -3.27 2.88
C VAL A 25 -1.08 -2.68 1.79
N GLY A 26 -1.23 -1.39 1.48
CA GLY A 26 -0.35 -0.71 0.51
C GLY A 26 1.11 -0.67 1.00
N VAL A 27 1.32 -0.29 2.26
CA VAL A 27 2.65 -0.28 2.89
C VAL A 27 3.21 -1.71 2.97
N ALA A 28 2.41 -2.70 3.37
CA ALA A 28 2.83 -4.10 3.42
C ALA A 28 3.26 -4.63 2.03
N CYS A 29 2.50 -4.30 0.99
CA CYS A 29 2.81 -4.64 -0.41
C CYS A 29 4.15 -4.02 -0.84
N SER A 30 4.36 -2.72 -0.59
CA SER A 30 5.61 -2.03 -0.87
C SER A 30 6.80 -2.61 -0.09
N MET A 31 6.63 -2.87 1.21
CA MET A 31 7.65 -3.47 2.07
C MET A 31 8.06 -4.87 1.59
N ALA A 32 7.10 -5.68 1.15
CA ALA A 32 7.31 -7.01 0.63
C ALA A 32 8.01 -6.98 -0.73
N ALA A 33 7.60 -6.09 -1.65
CA ALA A 33 8.21 -5.92 -2.96
C ALA A 33 9.71 -5.58 -2.84
N ALA A 34 10.05 -4.55 -2.05
CA ALA A 34 11.43 -4.19 -1.78
C ALA A 34 12.22 -5.26 -1.03
N GLY A 35 11.57 -5.96 -0.09
CA GLY A 35 12.20 -7.09 0.62
C GLY A 35 12.57 -8.22 -0.33
N LEU A 36 11.67 -8.58 -1.24
CA LEU A 36 11.89 -9.62 -2.24
C LEU A 36 12.94 -9.20 -3.27
N ALA A 37 12.87 -7.97 -3.79
CA ALA A 37 13.89 -7.44 -4.71
C ALA A 37 15.29 -7.51 -4.08
N ALA A 38 15.42 -7.07 -2.82
CA ALA A 38 16.69 -7.15 -2.08
C ALA A 38 17.17 -8.60 -1.93
N ALA A 39 16.28 -9.52 -1.59
CA ALA A 39 16.61 -10.94 -1.46
C ALA A 39 17.07 -11.60 -2.78
N LEU A 40 16.63 -11.06 -3.92
CA LEU A 40 16.99 -11.50 -5.26
C LEU A 40 18.24 -10.79 -5.83
N GLY A 41 18.92 -9.97 -5.02
CA GLY A 41 20.17 -9.32 -5.42
C GLY A 41 20.00 -8.01 -6.21
N ALA A 42 18.82 -7.38 -6.11
CA ALA A 42 18.57 -6.07 -6.71
C ALA A 42 19.50 -4.98 -6.16
N THR A 43 19.80 -3.98 -6.99
CA THR A 43 20.46 -2.75 -6.55
C THR A 43 19.54 -1.89 -5.67
N ASN A 44 20.10 -0.95 -4.90
CA ASN A 44 19.28 -0.02 -4.10
C ASN A 44 18.23 0.73 -4.94
N ARG A 45 18.56 1.11 -6.18
CA ARG A 45 17.61 1.77 -7.10
C ARG A 45 16.44 0.85 -7.45
N GLN A 46 16.73 -0.40 -7.78
CA GLN A 46 15.68 -1.39 -8.06
C GLN A 46 14.86 -1.74 -6.81
N ILE A 47 15.47 -1.77 -5.62
CA ILE A 47 14.76 -1.99 -4.36
C ILE A 47 13.75 -0.85 -4.11
N GLU A 48 14.16 0.40 -4.27
CA GLU A 48 13.27 1.55 -4.17
C GLU A 48 12.18 1.50 -5.26
N ASN A 49 12.51 1.06 -6.48
CA ASN A 49 11.54 0.98 -7.58
C ASN A 49 10.48 -0.09 -7.32
N ALA A 50 10.88 -1.25 -6.77
CA ALA A 50 9.94 -2.28 -6.34
C ALA A 50 9.00 -1.77 -5.23
N ALA A 51 9.53 -1.04 -4.24
CA ALA A 51 8.71 -0.41 -3.20
C ALA A 51 7.72 0.60 -3.79
N GLU A 52 8.19 1.42 -4.72
CA GLU A 52 7.43 2.47 -5.37
C GLU A 52 6.25 1.90 -6.16
N ILE A 53 6.49 0.96 -7.09
CA ILE A 53 5.44 0.25 -7.84
C ILE A 53 4.45 -0.43 -6.86
N GLY A 54 4.98 -1.07 -5.81
CA GLY A 54 4.18 -1.74 -4.80
C GLY A 54 3.20 -0.82 -4.09
N MET A 55 3.56 0.44 -3.85
CA MET A 55 2.66 1.43 -3.24
C MET A 55 1.79 2.13 -4.27
N GLU A 56 2.31 2.46 -5.45
CA GLU A 56 1.56 3.15 -6.52
C GLU A 56 0.25 2.42 -6.82
N HIS A 57 0.31 1.09 -6.93
CA HIS A 57 -0.85 0.22 -7.17
C HIS A 57 -1.82 0.09 -5.98
N ASN A 58 -1.61 0.84 -4.90
CA ASN A 58 -2.48 0.88 -3.72
C ASN A 58 -2.86 2.31 -3.29
N LEU A 59 -2.40 3.36 -4.00
CA LEU A 59 -2.77 4.74 -3.69
C LEU A 59 -4.30 4.95 -3.77
N GLY A 60 -4.84 5.68 -2.79
CA GLY A 60 -6.26 5.97 -2.62
C GLY A 60 -7.09 4.84 -1.99
N LEU A 61 -6.48 3.72 -1.59
CA LEU A 61 -7.23 2.59 -1.04
C LEU A 61 -7.83 2.92 0.34
N THR A 62 -9.16 2.97 0.40
CA THR A 62 -9.96 3.25 1.62
C THR A 62 -9.97 2.05 2.58
N CYS A 63 -10.25 2.27 3.87
CA CYS A 63 -10.38 1.21 4.87
C CYS A 63 -11.78 1.20 5.46
N ASP A 64 -12.69 0.41 4.90
CA ASP A 64 -14.08 0.41 5.34
C ASP A 64 -14.74 -0.97 5.12
N PRO A 65 -14.35 -1.95 5.94
CA PRO A 65 -14.69 -3.34 5.70
C PRO A 65 -16.13 -3.68 6.10
N VAL A 66 -16.66 -4.73 5.50
CA VAL A 66 -18.03 -5.23 5.72
C VAL A 66 -18.21 -5.58 7.20
N GLY A 67 -19.27 -5.04 7.81
CA GLY A 67 -19.59 -5.25 9.23
C GLY A 67 -18.52 -4.75 10.21
N GLY A 68 -17.55 -3.95 9.74
CA GLY A 68 -16.37 -3.57 10.52
C GLY A 68 -15.42 -4.71 10.85
N LEU A 69 -15.54 -5.84 10.16
CA LEU A 69 -14.76 -7.04 10.41
C LEU A 69 -13.53 -7.08 9.51
N VAL A 70 -12.41 -7.59 10.01
CA VAL A 70 -11.18 -7.82 9.22
C VAL A 70 -11.32 -9.09 8.38
N GLN A 71 -12.32 -9.11 7.49
CA GLN A 71 -12.64 -10.23 6.60
C GLN A 71 -12.75 -9.73 5.17
N ILE A 72 -13.83 -9.01 4.84
CA ILE A 72 -14.09 -8.49 3.50
C ILE A 72 -13.94 -6.96 3.52
N PRO A 73 -13.10 -6.35 2.66
CA PRO A 73 -12.27 -6.96 1.62
C PRO A 73 -10.83 -7.29 2.07
N CYS A 74 -10.58 -7.37 3.37
CA CYS A 74 -9.23 -7.46 3.97
C CYS A 74 -8.46 -8.72 3.52
N ILE A 75 -9.15 -9.87 3.40
CA ILE A 75 -8.54 -11.15 3.04
C ILE A 75 -8.05 -11.09 1.58
N GLU A 76 -8.93 -10.75 0.65
CA GLU A 76 -8.56 -10.66 -0.76
C GLU A 76 -7.56 -9.52 -1.03
N ARG A 77 -7.60 -8.43 -0.26
CA ARG A 77 -6.58 -7.37 -0.33
C ARG A 77 -5.19 -7.87 0.01
N ASN A 78 -5.04 -8.76 1.00
CA ASN A 78 -3.75 -9.36 1.31
C ASN A 78 -3.28 -10.32 0.21
N ALA A 79 -4.18 -11.17 -0.32
CA ALA A 79 -3.84 -12.06 -1.43
C ALA A 79 -3.40 -11.28 -2.67
N MET A 80 -4.16 -10.26 -3.07
CA MET A 80 -3.84 -9.39 -4.19
C MET A 80 -2.57 -8.57 -3.93
N GLY A 81 -2.36 -8.09 -2.70
CA GLY A 81 -1.16 -7.37 -2.29
C GLY A 81 0.10 -8.22 -2.42
N ALA A 82 0.05 -9.50 -2.04
CA ALA A 82 1.18 -10.42 -2.20
C ALA A 82 1.54 -10.63 -3.68
N VAL A 83 0.55 -10.81 -4.55
CA VAL A 83 0.76 -10.93 -6.00
C VAL A 83 1.35 -9.66 -6.59
N LYS A 84 0.81 -8.49 -6.21
CA LYS A 84 1.36 -7.18 -6.61
C LYS A 84 2.81 -7.01 -6.18
N ALA A 85 3.16 -7.42 -4.96
CA ALA A 85 4.52 -7.30 -4.45
C ALA A 85 5.52 -8.16 -5.25
N ILE A 86 5.13 -9.39 -5.61
CA ILE A 86 5.94 -10.26 -6.48
C ILE A 86 6.14 -9.60 -7.85
N ASN A 87 5.05 -9.16 -8.48
CA ASN A 87 5.12 -8.54 -9.80
C ASN A 87 5.94 -7.24 -9.77
N ALA A 88 5.79 -6.41 -8.74
CA ALA A 88 6.57 -5.18 -8.57
C ALA A 88 8.07 -5.46 -8.46
N ALA A 89 8.46 -6.49 -7.69
CA ALA A 89 9.84 -6.93 -7.61
C ALA A 89 10.37 -7.44 -8.97
N SER A 90 9.57 -8.23 -9.69
CA SER A 90 9.93 -8.72 -11.03
C SER A 90 10.11 -7.58 -12.03
N ILE A 91 9.18 -6.62 -12.10
CA ILE A 91 9.27 -5.46 -13.00
C ILE A 91 10.53 -4.64 -12.69
N ALA A 92 10.82 -4.38 -11.41
CA ALA A 92 12.00 -3.61 -11.01
C ALA A 92 13.32 -4.35 -11.34
N LEU A 93 13.36 -5.68 -11.21
CA LEU A 93 14.53 -6.50 -11.53
C LEU A 93 14.78 -6.64 -13.03
N GLU A 94 13.73 -6.65 -13.85
CA GLU A 94 13.83 -6.65 -15.32
C GLU A 94 14.29 -5.28 -15.86
N GLY A 95 13.99 -4.20 -15.15
CA GLY A 95 14.48 -2.86 -15.44
C GLY A 95 15.87 -2.55 -14.85
N ASP A 96 16.36 -1.34 -15.11
CA ASP A 96 17.62 -0.81 -14.56
C ASP A 96 17.41 -0.02 -13.24
N GLY A 97 16.19 -0.06 -12.69
CA GLY A 97 15.78 0.76 -11.56
C GLY A 97 15.64 2.24 -11.89
N SER A 98 15.46 2.62 -13.16
CA SER A 98 15.00 3.96 -13.51
C SER A 98 13.52 4.13 -13.20
N HIS A 99 13.21 5.17 -12.42
CA HIS A 99 11.86 5.51 -12.02
C HIS A 99 11.44 6.75 -12.81
N VAL A 100 10.24 6.72 -13.42
CA VAL A 100 9.59 7.96 -13.88
C VAL A 100 9.03 8.72 -12.67
N VAL A 101 8.57 8.00 -11.65
CA VAL A 101 8.01 8.53 -10.41
C VAL A 101 8.88 8.09 -9.22
N PRO A 102 9.55 9.01 -8.51
CA PRO A 102 10.33 8.65 -7.32
C PRO A 102 9.47 8.16 -6.15
N LEU A 103 10.02 7.28 -5.31
CA LEU A 103 9.34 6.75 -4.12
C LEU A 103 8.85 7.87 -3.18
N ASP A 104 9.65 8.93 -2.99
CA ASP A 104 9.26 10.08 -2.17
C ASP A 104 8.00 10.78 -2.69
N THR A 105 7.86 10.87 -4.02
CA THR A 105 6.65 11.43 -4.64
C THR A 105 5.44 10.55 -4.38
N VAL A 106 5.60 9.22 -4.42
CA VAL A 106 4.53 8.27 -4.08
C VAL A 106 4.15 8.36 -2.60
N ILE A 107 5.13 8.49 -1.69
CA ILE A 107 4.88 8.68 -0.25
C ILE A 107 4.12 9.98 0.00
N GLU A 108 4.54 11.08 -0.62
CA GLU A 108 3.84 12.37 -0.49
C GLU A 108 2.42 12.30 -1.05
N THR A 109 2.24 11.59 -2.18
CA THR A 109 0.91 11.34 -2.75
C THR A 109 0.04 10.52 -1.79
N MET A 110 0.58 9.48 -1.15
CA MET A 110 -0.12 8.70 -0.13
C MET A 110 -0.55 9.60 1.05
N ARG A 111 0.33 10.48 1.52
CA ARG A 111 0.05 11.42 2.61
C ARG A 111 -1.07 12.39 2.25
N GLN A 112 -1.00 13.00 1.07
CA GLN A 112 -2.03 13.93 0.59
C GLN A 112 -3.38 13.24 0.42
N THR A 113 -3.42 12.10 -0.30
CA THR A 113 -4.65 11.34 -0.50
C THR A 113 -5.25 10.83 0.82
N GLY A 114 -4.43 10.42 1.79
CA GLY A 114 -4.90 10.03 3.11
C GLY A 114 -5.49 11.19 3.91
N ASN A 115 -4.91 12.39 3.81
CA ASN A 115 -5.47 13.60 4.43
C ASN A 115 -6.78 14.04 3.77
N ASP A 116 -6.88 13.93 2.45
CA ASP A 116 -8.08 14.28 1.69
C ASP A 116 -9.21 13.25 1.85
N MET A 117 -8.87 12.02 2.26
CA MET A 117 -9.84 10.96 2.51
C MET A 117 -10.77 11.35 3.67
N GLN A 118 -12.08 11.39 3.39
CA GLN A 118 -13.08 11.66 4.41
C GLN A 118 -13.03 10.59 5.52
N SER A 119 -13.19 11.01 6.78
CA SER A 119 -13.08 10.13 7.95
C SER A 119 -13.97 8.88 7.86
N LYS A 120 -15.13 8.96 7.20
CA LYS A 120 -16.06 7.83 7.04
C LYS A 120 -15.57 6.71 6.12
N TYR A 121 -14.55 6.97 5.29
CA TYR A 121 -13.91 5.98 4.41
C TYR A 121 -12.58 5.45 4.96
N LYS A 122 -12.22 5.89 6.17
CA LYS A 122 -11.16 5.31 7.00
C LYS A 122 -11.80 4.29 7.93
N GLU A 123 -10.96 3.60 8.71
CA GLU A 123 -11.27 2.45 9.57
C GLU A 123 -12.33 2.74 10.66
N THR A 124 -13.56 3.02 10.22
CA THR A 124 -14.67 3.51 11.04
C THR A 124 -15.93 2.71 10.82
N SER A 125 -16.04 1.96 9.71
CA SER A 125 -17.24 1.18 9.35
C SER A 125 -18.48 2.05 9.11
N ARG A 126 -18.29 3.29 8.64
CA ARG A 126 -19.35 4.31 8.52
C ARG A 126 -19.63 4.75 7.08
N GLY A 127 -19.00 4.12 6.08
CA GLY A 127 -19.20 4.43 4.67
C GLY A 127 -19.03 3.19 3.78
N GLY A 128 -18.48 3.39 2.57
CA GLY A 128 -17.80 2.34 1.82
C GLY A 128 -18.59 1.04 1.66
N LEU A 129 -17.91 -0.10 1.72
CA LEU A 129 -18.59 -1.41 1.65
C LEU A 129 -19.39 -1.67 2.93
N ALA A 130 -18.94 -1.16 4.08
CA ALA A 130 -19.56 -1.37 5.38
C ALA A 130 -21.05 -0.99 5.44
N VAL A 131 -21.46 0.08 4.75
CA VAL A 131 -22.85 0.57 4.76
C VAL A 131 -23.62 0.31 3.47
N ASN A 132 -22.92 -0.07 2.39
CA ASN A 132 -23.55 -0.33 1.09
C ASN A 132 -23.84 -1.81 0.84
N LEU A 133 -23.27 -2.73 1.64
CA LEU A 133 -23.70 -4.11 1.66
C LEU A 133 -24.91 -4.23 2.61
N VAL A 134 -26.10 -4.42 2.05
CA VAL A 134 -27.30 -4.75 2.82
C VAL A 134 -27.17 -6.22 3.22
N ASP A 135 -27.18 -6.52 4.51
CA ASP A 135 -27.25 -7.89 5.02
C ASP A 135 -28.44 -8.61 4.35
N CYS A 136 -28.16 -9.76 3.75
CA CYS A 136 -29.17 -10.63 3.16
C CYS A 136 -29.64 -11.68 4.16
#